data_AF-A0A8D5FFM7-F1
#
_entry.id   AF-A0A8D5FFM7-F1
#
_cell.length_a   1.000
_cell.length_b   1.000
_cell.length_c   1.000
_cell.angle_alpha   90.00
_cell.angle_beta   90.00
_cell.angle_gamma   90.00
#
_symmetry.space_group_name_H-M   'P 1'
#
loop_
_entity.id
_entity.type
_entity.pdbx_description
1 polymer ?
#
loop_
_entity_poly.entity_id
_entity_poly.type
_entity_poly.pdbx_seq_one_letter_code
_entity_poly.pdbx_strand_id
1 'polypeptide(L)'
;MKMKKELFVSLLAGFSLFVVTAADSATLHQNPSQTGVIYDTDTVSTWQTNGNSMTGMLVTVNFLSGDTETVVWNAGGSGTGAVGTGWSLGLTDFTANTFYQTQWLFDVDGRNEVTGFSIDAIAGNTVFDAVYDLSNNGTPGSELGHAVDLDTFGRSWEVDTAYDGDVYVTYSGEVHLNSTWYEDLYQTLTIDFGQGVFGANDVLAFYADTDNLRDPVPEPGTIILFGAGLMLLAGGRMTRKK
;
A
#
# COMPACT_ATOMS: atom_id res chain seq x y z
N MET A 1 -54.27 30.35 60.64
CA MET A 1 -53.64 29.08 60.21
C MET A 1 -54.03 28.82 58.75
N LYS A 2 -53.19 29.24 57.79
CA LYS A 2 -53.32 28.93 56.36
C LYS A 2 -51.89 28.71 55.83
N MET A 3 -51.66 27.53 55.30
CA MET A 3 -50.35 27.00 54.89
C MET A 3 -49.80 27.71 53.65
N LYS A 4 -48.50 28.01 53.67
CA LYS A 4 -47.69 28.39 52.51
C LYS A 4 -47.59 27.19 51.56
N LYS A 5 -47.90 27.40 50.28
CA LYS A 5 -47.64 26.42 49.22
C LYS A 5 -46.22 26.65 48.71
N GLU A 6 -45.28 25.82 49.13
CA GLU A 6 -43.95 25.73 48.54
C GLU A 6 -44.09 25.07 47.16
N LEU A 7 -43.66 25.77 46.11
CA LEU A 7 -43.56 25.24 44.76
C LEU A 7 -42.31 24.34 44.70
N PHE A 8 -42.49 23.02 44.64
CA PHE A 8 -41.42 22.10 44.24
C PHE A 8 -41.34 22.10 42.70
N VAL A 9 -40.31 22.74 42.15
CA VAL A 9 -39.94 22.59 40.73
C VAL A 9 -39.00 21.40 40.63
N SER A 10 -39.53 20.27 40.15
CA SER A 10 -38.73 19.07 39.84
C SER A 10 -38.07 19.26 38.47
N LEU A 11 -36.77 19.54 38.47
CA LEU A 11 -35.94 19.55 37.27
C LEU A 11 -35.63 18.08 36.88
N LEU A 12 -36.39 17.52 35.96
CA LEU A 12 -36.12 16.21 35.38
C LEU A 12 -35.05 16.37 34.30
N ALA A 13 -33.77 16.23 34.67
CA ALA A 13 -32.68 16.16 33.70
C ALA A 13 -32.72 14.79 33.02
N GLY A 14 -33.21 14.74 31.78
CA GLY A 14 -33.16 13.56 30.93
C GLY A 14 -31.70 13.24 30.60
N PHE A 15 -31.16 12.20 31.21
CA PHE A 15 -29.86 11.64 30.86
C PHE A 15 -30.07 10.76 29.61
N SER A 16 -29.90 11.34 28.41
CA SER A 16 -29.80 10.53 27.20
C SER A 16 -28.51 9.71 27.28
N LEU A 17 -28.68 8.40 27.47
CA LEU A 17 -27.60 7.44 27.38
C LEU A 17 -27.19 7.37 25.90
N PHE A 18 -26.15 8.10 25.52
CA PHE A 18 -25.48 7.87 24.25
C PHE A 18 -24.76 6.54 24.36
N VAL A 19 -25.32 5.51 23.70
CA VAL A 19 -24.57 4.30 23.40
C VAL A 19 -23.58 4.70 22.31
N VAL A 20 -22.33 4.96 22.72
CA VAL A 20 -21.22 5.00 21.79
C VAL A 20 -20.93 3.54 21.45
N THR A 21 -21.36 3.09 20.26
CA THR A 21 -20.83 1.86 19.68
C THR A 21 -19.37 2.15 19.33
N ALA A 22 -18.44 1.45 19.96
CA ALA A 22 -17.07 1.40 19.46
C ALA A 22 -17.15 0.81 18.04
N ALA A 23 -16.49 1.44 17.07
CA ALA A 23 -16.25 0.80 15.79
C ALA A 23 -15.35 -0.42 16.07
N ASP A 24 -15.77 -1.61 15.65
CA ASP A 24 -14.85 -2.73 15.57
C ASP A 24 -13.84 -2.37 14.46
N SER A 25 -12.56 -2.46 14.80
CA SER A 25 -11.47 -2.24 13.86
C SER A 25 -11.13 -3.58 13.21
N ALA A 26 -10.91 -3.59 11.89
CA ALA A 26 -10.43 -4.77 11.18
C ALA A 26 -9.27 -5.45 11.92
N THR A 27 -9.36 -6.76 12.14
CA THR A 27 -8.31 -7.51 12.84
C THR A 27 -7.25 -7.96 11.85
N LEU A 28 -6.00 -7.55 12.09
CA LEU A 28 -4.84 -7.95 11.29
C LEU A 28 -4.28 -9.28 11.76
N HIS A 29 -4.21 -10.26 10.86
CA HIS A 29 -3.54 -11.54 11.07
C HIS A 29 -2.31 -11.63 10.18
N GLN A 30 -1.10 -11.52 10.75
CA GLN A 30 0.14 -11.73 10.00
C GLN A 30 0.60 -13.18 10.10
N ASN A 31 0.88 -13.79 8.94
CA ASN A 31 1.42 -15.13 8.86
C ASN A 31 2.55 -15.17 7.81
N PRO A 32 3.83 -15.00 8.20
CA PRO A 32 4.93 -15.13 7.25
C PRO A 32 4.98 -16.58 6.74
N SER A 33 4.62 -16.79 5.47
CA SER A 33 4.67 -18.11 4.86
C SER A 33 5.98 -18.28 4.10
N GLN A 34 6.87 -19.14 4.60
CA GLN A 34 8.14 -19.49 3.95
C GLN A 34 7.97 -20.31 2.66
N THR A 35 6.74 -20.56 2.23
CA THR A 35 6.46 -21.30 0.99
C THR A 35 6.59 -20.36 -0.21
N GLY A 36 7.58 -20.59 -1.08
CA GLY A 36 7.76 -19.81 -2.30
C GLY A 36 9.06 -20.19 -3.00
N VAL A 37 9.30 -19.58 -4.16
CA VAL A 37 10.62 -19.67 -4.82
C VAL A 37 11.55 -18.72 -4.08
N ILE A 38 12.72 -19.21 -3.66
CA ILE A 38 13.78 -18.36 -3.11
C ILE A 38 14.30 -17.46 -4.23
N TYR A 39 14.33 -16.17 -3.99
CA TYR A 39 14.95 -15.19 -4.87
C TYR A 39 16.32 -14.78 -4.32
N ASP A 40 17.40 -15.12 -5.03
CA ASP A 40 18.75 -14.73 -4.64
C ASP A 40 19.17 -13.47 -5.41
N THR A 41 19.56 -12.43 -4.68
CA THR A 41 20.04 -11.16 -5.21
C THR A 41 21.50 -10.93 -4.83
N ASP A 42 22.23 -10.22 -5.66
CA ASP A 42 23.58 -9.75 -5.35
C ASP A 42 23.59 -8.40 -4.61
N THR A 43 22.47 -7.66 -4.68
CA THR A 43 22.35 -6.32 -4.10
C THR A 43 20.98 -6.06 -3.46
N VAL A 44 21.01 -5.24 -2.41
CA VAL A 44 19.91 -4.41 -1.90
C VAL A 44 20.50 -3.02 -1.77
N SER A 45 20.05 -2.07 -2.57
CA SER A 45 20.82 -0.85 -2.85
C SER A 45 20.34 0.36 -2.08
N THR A 46 19.04 0.43 -1.75
CA THR A 46 18.46 1.55 -1.02
C THR A 46 17.19 1.13 -0.28
N TRP A 47 17.05 1.70 0.92
CA TRP A 47 15.88 1.64 1.79
C TRP A 47 14.89 2.79 1.55
N GLN A 48 15.18 3.64 0.57
CA GLN A 48 14.35 4.78 0.19
C GLN A 48 13.50 4.45 -1.03
N THR A 49 12.57 3.53 -0.88
CA THR A 49 11.66 3.10 -1.95
C THR A 49 10.43 3.98 -1.98
N ASN A 50 10.00 4.39 -3.17
CA ASN A 50 8.77 5.15 -3.36
C ASN A 50 8.00 4.59 -4.56
N GLY A 51 6.77 5.04 -4.75
CA GLY A 51 5.92 4.52 -5.83
C GLY A 51 6.56 4.59 -7.21
N ASN A 52 7.42 5.58 -7.48
CA ASN A 52 8.08 5.69 -8.79
C ASN A 52 9.15 4.61 -9.02
N SER A 53 9.82 4.15 -7.95
CA SER A 53 10.86 3.13 -8.05
C SER A 53 10.34 1.69 -8.13
N MET A 54 9.02 1.50 -8.02
CA MET A 54 8.35 0.19 -8.05
C MET A 54 7.77 -0.16 -9.44
N THR A 55 8.15 0.57 -10.50
CA THR A 55 7.61 0.33 -11.84
C THR A 55 7.90 -1.09 -12.30
N GLY A 56 6.85 -1.84 -12.65
CA GLY A 56 6.97 -3.22 -13.12
C GLY A 56 6.49 -4.28 -12.15
N MET A 57 6.16 -3.94 -10.89
CA MET A 57 5.51 -4.88 -9.97
C MET A 57 4.20 -5.40 -10.57
N LEU A 58 3.80 -6.62 -10.19
CA LEU A 58 2.55 -7.22 -10.62
C LEU A 58 1.56 -7.24 -9.46
N VAL A 59 0.40 -6.64 -9.66
CA VAL A 59 -0.71 -6.67 -8.70
C VAL A 59 -1.80 -7.57 -9.26
N THR A 60 -2.14 -8.61 -8.52
CA THR A 60 -3.22 -9.55 -8.89
C THR A 60 -4.35 -9.45 -7.89
N VAL A 61 -5.56 -9.24 -8.36
CA VAL A 61 -6.79 -9.18 -7.56
C VAL A 61 -7.62 -10.42 -7.83
N ASN A 62 -8.16 -11.02 -6.78
CA ASN A 62 -9.09 -12.14 -6.82
C ASN A 62 -10.50 -11.63 -6.51
N PHE A 63 -11.42 -11.80 -7.45
CA PHE A 63 -12.80 -11.36 -7.28
C PHE A 63 -13.66 -12.47 -6.67
N LEU A 64 -14.74 -12.08 -5.99
CA LEU A 64 -15.72 -13.01 -5.43
C LEU A 64 -16.38 -13.88 -6.51
N SER A 65 -16.43 -13.42 -7.77
CA SER A 65 -16.90 -14.21 -8.91
C SER A 65 -16.02 -15.44 -9.20
N GLY A 66 -14.80 -15.47 -8.66
CA GLY A 66 -13.76 -16.46 -8.95
C GLY A 66 -12.82 -16.06 -10.09
N ASP A 67 -13.04 -14.91 -10.72
CA ASP A 67 -12.13 -14.36 -11.73
C ASP A 67 -10.91 -13.70 -11.06
N THR A 68 -9.83 -13.57 -11.82
CA THR A 68 -8.61 -12.88 -11.38
C THR A 68 -8.17 -11.86 -12.43
N GLU A 69 -7.68 -10.71 -11.99
CA GLU A 69 -7.08 -9.71 -12.88
C GLU A 69 -5.68 -9.34 -12.38
N THR A 70 -4.71 -9.37 -13.28
CA THR A 70 -3.33 -8.94 -13.02
C THR A 70 -3.01 -7.71 -13.84
N VAL A 71 -2.48 -6.68 -13.19
CA VAL A 71 -2.00 -5.45 -13.83
C VAL A 71 -0.62 -5.08 -13.33
N VAL A 72 0.08 -4.29 -14.14
CA VAL A 72 1.45 -3.82 -13.85
C VAL A 72 1.37 -2.50 -13.09
N TRP A 73 2.23 -2.32 -12.10
CA TRP A 73 2.45 -1.06 -11.40
C TRP A 73 3.20 -0.06 -12.29
N ASN A 74 2.62 1.14 -12.46
CA ASN A 74 3.19 2.20 -13.30
C ASN A 74 3.55 3.44 -12.47
N ALA A 75 4.70 4.05 -12.78
CA ALA A 75 5.08 5.35 -12.26
C ALA A 75 4.52 6.52 -13.08
N GLY A 76 4.21 7.61 -12.39
CA GLY A 76 3.97 8.94 -12.97
C GLY A 76 2.64 9.15 -13.72
N GLY A 77 1.96 10.27 -13.47
CA GLY A 77 0.86 10.77 -14.29
C GLY A 77 -0.52 10.15 -14.01
N SER A 78 -1.38 10.07 -15.04
CA SER A 78 -2.71 9.47 -14.94
C SER A 78 -2.62 7.93 -14.91
N GLY A 79 -3.29 7.28 -13.94
CA GLY A 79 -3.21 5.82 -13.80
C GLY A 79 -1.94 5.33 -13.09
N THR A 80 -1.36 6.19 -12.25
CA THR A 80 -0.21 5.88 -11.39
C THR A 80 -0.59 4.79 -10.38
N GLY A 81 0.33 3.86 -10.10
CA GLY A 81 0.07 2.64 -9.33
C GLY A 81 -0.42 1.50 -10.22
N ALA A 82 -1.25 0.63 -9.68
CA ALA A 82 -1.89 -0.48 -10.38
C ALA A 82 -3.39 -0.18 -10.51
N VAL A 83 -3.88 0.03 -11.73
CA VAL A 83 -5.29 0.35 -12.00
C VAL A 83 -5.88 -0.75 -12.86
N GLY A 84 -6.85 -1.48 -12.30
CA GLY A 84 -7.56 -2.55 -12.98
C GLY A 84 -8.99 -2.19 -13.34
N THR A 85 -9.78 -3.21 -13.66
CA THR A 85 -11.18 -3.05 -14.05
C THR A 85 -12.05 -2.92 -12.81
N GLY A 86 -12.15 -1.70 -12.29
CA GLY A 86 -12.98 -1.36 -11.14
C GLY A 86 -12.32 -1.62 -9.79
N TRP A 87 -11.00 -1.44 -9.75
CA TRP A 87 -10.21 -1.37 -8.54
C TRP A 87 -8.90 -0.64 -8.84
N SER A 88 -8.22 -0.16 -7.80
CA SER A 88 -6.86 0.37 -7.90
C SER A 88 -6.06 0.12 -6.64
N LEU A 89 -4.74 0.03 -6.80
CA LEU A 89 -3.77 0.06 -5.71
C LEU A 89 -2.76 1.17 -5.99
N GLY A 90 -2.56 2.07 -5.03
CA GLY A 90 -1.62 3.18 -5.15
C GLY A 90 -1.01 3.58 -3.81
N LEU A 91 -0.30 4.71 -3.81
CA LEU A 91 0.24 5.35 -2.60
C LEU A 91 -0.38 6.74 -2.41
N THR A 92 -0.59 7.16 -1.15
CA THR A 92 -1.08 8.52 -0.83
C THR A 92 -0.12 9.61 -1.28
N ASP A 93 1.18 9.37 -1.17
CA ASP A 93 2.24 10.16 -1.77
C ASP A 93 3.20 9.22 -2.52
N PHE A 94 3.25 9.38 -3.84
CA PHE A 94 4.03 8.52 -4.73
C PHE A 94 5.53 8.82 -4.72
N THR A 95 5.93 9.94 -4.10
CA THR A 95 7.32 10.40 -4.00
C THR A 95 7.93 10.19 -2.62
N ALA A 96 7.10 9.95 -1.61
CA ALA A 96 7.50 9.68 -0.25
C ALA A 96 8.00 8.23 -0.06
N ASN A 97 8.87 8.03 0.93
CA ASN A 97 9.38 6.70 1.29
C ASN A 97 8.27 5.82 1.88
N THR A 98 8.24 4.53 1.55
CA THR A 98 7.35 3.54 2.17
C THR A 98 7.54 3.34 3.67
N PHE A 99 8.70 3.69 4.22
CA PHE A 99 8.95 3.64 5.67
C PHE A 99 8.15 4.72 6.42
N TYR A 100 6.87 4.45 6.68
CA TYR A 100 5.89 5.30 7.37
C TYR A 100 5.65 6.72 6.80
N GLN A 101 6.15 7.08 5.61
CA GLN A 101 5.91 8.41 5.02
C GLN A 101 4.74 8.44 4.02
N THR A 102 4.26 7.27 3.60
CA THR A 102 3.14 7.12 2.65
C THR A 102 2.34 5.86 2.97
N GLN A 103 1.05 5.86 2.61
CA GLN A 103 0.15 4.73 2.80
C GLN A 103 -0.16 4.09 1.47
N TRP A 104 -0.22 2.77 1.46
CA TRP A 104 -0.84 2.01 0.38
C TRP A 104 -2.35 2.15 0.48
N LEU A 105 -2.99 2.40 -0.67
CA LEU A 105 -4.43 2.55 -0.79
C LEU A 105 -4.94 1.55 -1.82
N PHE A 106 -5.69 0.55 -1.35
CA PHE A 106 -6.45 -0.34 -2.19
C PHE A 106 -7.92 0.11 -2.22
N ASP A 107 -8.45 0.39 -3.39
CA ASP A 107 -9.81 0.88 -3.62
C ASP A 107 -10.52 -0.08 -4.57
N VAL A 108 -11.76 -0.45 -4.26
CA VAL A 108 -12.63 -1.22 -5.14
C VAL A 108 -13.84 -0.38 -5.53
N ASP A 109 -14.02 -0.17 -6.84
CA ASP A 109 -15.15 0.60 -7.32
C ASP A 109 -16.46 -0.20 -7.24
N GLY A 110 -17.57 0.53 -7.26
CA GLY A 110 -18.90 0.07 -6.85
C GLY A 110 -19.54 -1.10 -7.61
N ARG A 111 -18.80 -1.87 -8.41
CA ARG A 111 -19.29 -3.00 -9.21
C ARG A 111 -18.64 -4.34 -8.88
N ASN A 112 -17.51 -4.34 -8.20
CA ASN A 112 -16.77 -5.56 -7.88
C ASN A 112 -16.79 -5.86 -6.39
N GLU A 113 -16.58 -7.13 -6.08
CA GLU A 113 -16.36 -7.65 -4.74
C GLU A 113 -15.07 -8.46 -4.78
N VAL A 114 -14.18 -8.22 -3.82
CA VAL A 114 -12.82 -8.77 -3.81
C VAL A 114 -12.65 -9.68 -2.60
N THR A 115 -12.02 -10.84 -2.80
CA THR A 115 -11.65 -11.77 -1.71
C THR A 115 -10.22 -11.57 -1.24
N GLY A 116 -9.37 -10.96 -2.07
CA GLY A 116 -8.01 -10.61 -1.71
C GLY A 116 -7.19 -10.16 -2.92
N PHE A 117 -5.97 -9.71 -2.66
CA PHE A 117 -5.01 -9.34 -3.68
C PHE A 117 -3.59 -9.72 -3.28
N SER A 118 -2.70 -9.81 -4.26
CA SER A 118 -1.28 -10.09 -4.07
C SER A 118 -0.42 -9.16 -4.90
N ILE A 119 0.73 -8.77 -4.37
CA ILE A 119 1.74 -7.94 -5.03
C ILE A 119 3.01 -8.77 -5.18
N ASP A 120 3.43 -9.06 -6.41
CA ASP A 120 4.76 -9.59 -6.72
C ASP A 120 5.69 -8.43 -7.08
N ALA A 121 6.61 -8.14 -6.16
CA ALA A 121 7.42 -6.92 -6.21
C ALA A 121 8.71 -7.07 -7.05
N ILE A 122 9.18 -8.30 -7.28
CA ILE A 122 10.52 -8.54 -7.84
C ILE A 122 10.68 -7.97 -9.25
N ALA A 123 9.64 -8.08 -10.09
CA ALA A 123 9.65 -7.50 -11.43
C ALA A 123 9.76 -5.97 -11.41
N GLY A 124 9.34 -5.33 -10.31
CA GLY A 124 9.46 -3.89 -10.07
C GLY A 124 10.76 -3.48 -9.39
N ASN A 125 11.75 -4.38 -9.27
CA ASN A 125 12.99 -4.11 -8.53
C ASN A 125 12.73 -3.74 -7.06
N THR A 126 11.69 -4.33 -6.49
CA THR A 126 11.21 -4.06 -5.13
C THR A 126 11.07 -5.36 -4.34
N VAL A 127 11.25 -5.27 -3.04
CA VAL A 127 10.99 -6.33 -2.06
C VAL A 127 10.30 -5.72 -0.85
N PHE A 128 9.61 -6.55 -0.06
CA PHE A 128 8.92 -6.10 1.14
C PHE A 128 9.67 -6.49 2.40
N ASP A 129 9.68 -5.58 3.36
CA ASP A 129 10.02 -5.89 4.74
C ASP A 129 8.83 -6.56 5.44
N ALA A 130 9.11 -7.67 6.13
CA ALA A 130 8.12 -8.42 6.87
C ALA A 130 8.39 -8.45 8.39
N VAL A 131 9.41 -7.75 8.86
CA VAL A 131 9.83 -7.76 10.26
C VAL A 131 10.11 -6.33 10.72
N TYR A 132 9.59 -5.96 11.89
CA TYR A 132 10.01 -4.75 12.60
C TYR A 132 10.90 -5.17 13.78
N ASP A 133 12.22 -5.00 13.63
CA ASP A 133 13.19 -5.24 14.71
C ASP A 133 14.15 -4.05 14.87
N LEU A 134 13.92 -3.24 15.90
CA LEU A 134 14.78 -2.10 16.24
C LEU A 134 16.18 -2.50 16.73
N SER A 135 16.44 -3.79 16.95
CA SER A 135 17.72 -4.30 17.44
C SER A 135 18.61 -4.87 16.33
N ASN A 136 18.10 -5.02 15.12
CA ASN A 136 18.81 -5.58 13.98
C ASN A 136 18.35 -4.90 12.67
N ASN A 137 19.29 -4.30 11.93
CA ASN A 137 19.03 -3.69 10.62
C ASN A 137 18.82 -4.73 9.49
N GLY A 138 18.40 -5.95 9.83
CA GLY A 138 18.07 -7.00 8.86
C GLY A 138 19.14 -7.24 7.79
N THR A 139 18.70 -7.27 6.54
CA THR A 139 19.51 -7.42 5.34
C THR A 139 20.43 -6.20 5.13
N PRO A 140 21.74 -6.40 4.90
CA PRO A 140 22.64 -5.29 4.57
C PRO A 140 22.13 -4.44 3.39
N GLY A 141 21.89 -3.15 3.63
CA GLY A 141 21.37 -2.19 2.63
C GLY A 141 19.88 -1.84 2.78
N SER A 142 19.12 -2.66 3.50
CA SER A 142 17.69 -2.49 3.84
C SER A 142 17.45 -1.54 5.02
N GLU A 143 18.40 -1.46 5.95
CA GLU A 143 18.25 -0.69 7.19
C GLU A 143 17.12 -1.24 8.08
N LEU A 144 16.25 -0.38 8.61
CA LEU A 144 15.12 -0.80 9.46
C LEU A 144 13.86 -0.83 8.62
N GLY A 145 13.21 -1.98 8.56
CA GLY A 145 11.93 -2.17 7.89
C GLY A 145 10.75 -2.34 8.84
N HIS A 146 9.54 -2.46 8.28
CA HIS A 146 8.36 -2.89 9.02
C HIS A 146 7.39 -3.70 8.15
N ALA A 147 6.74 -4.67 8.80
CA ALA A 147 5.64 -5.42 8.20
C ALA A 147 4.39 -4.56 7.95
N VAL A 148 3.36 -5.14 7.31
CA VAL A 148 2.07 -4.46 7.12
C VAL A 148 1.53 -3.96 8.46
N ASP A 149 1.18 -2.68 8.52
CA ASP A 149 0.55 -2.07 9.68
C ASP A 149 -0.75 -1.36 9.28
N LEU A 150 -1.83 -1.67 10.00
CA LEU A 150 -3.14 -1.04 9.84
C LEU A 150 -3.36 0.12 10.83
N ASP A 151 -2.55 0.23 11.88
CA ASP A 151 -2.70 1.21 12.98
C ASP A 151 -1.36 1.88 13.31
N THR A 152 -1.08 3.00 12.66
CA THR A 152 0.12 3.81 12.96
C THR A 152 0.11 4.30 14.41
N PHE A 153 0.84 3.64 15.31
CA PHE A 153 1.33 4.21 16.58
C PHE A 153 0.28 4.97 17.42
N GLY A 154 -0.96 4.49 17.51
CA GLY A 154 -2.01 5.17 18.30
C GLY A 154 -2.45 6.53 17.72
N ARG A 155 -2.07 6.83 16.48
CA ARG A 155 -2.82 7.75 15.63
C ARG A 155 -3.90 6.91 14.98
N SER A 156 -5.06 6.89 15.62
CA SER A 156 -6.33 6.56 15.00
C SER A 156 -6.59 7.57 13.88
N TRP A 157 -5.86 7.46 12.78
CA TRP A 157 -6.46 7.72 11.50
C TRP A 157 -7.51 6.63 11.43
N GLU A 158 -8.78 7.04 11.51
CA GLU A 158 -9.86 6.19 11.05
C GLU A 158 -9.38 5.69 9.69
N VAL A 159 -8.96 4.42 9.66
CA VAL A 159 -8.98 3.70 8.42
C VAL A 159 -10.43 3.85 8.01
N ASP A 160 -10.69 4.62 6.95
CA ASP A 160 -12.01 4.69 6.33
C ASP A 160 -12.27 3.37 5.60
N THR A 161 -11.93 2.24 6.24
CA THR A 161 -12.42 0.93 5.91
C THR A 161 -13.85 0.92 6.41
N ALA A 162 -14.78 1.05 5.47
CA ALA A 162 -16.12 0.52 5.69
C ALA A 162 -16.10 -1.03 5.90
N TYR A 163 -14.95 -1.66 5.72
CA TYR A 163 -14.68 -3.07 5.97
C TYR A 163 -14.36 -3.36 7.45
N ASP A 164 -15.24 -4.10 8.11
CA ASP A 164 -15.15 -4.55 9.52
C ASP A 164 -14.82 -6.07 9.63
N GLY A 165 -14.13 -6.60 8.62
CA GLY A 165 -13.74 -8.02 8.59
C GLY A 165 -12.29 -8.26 8.97
N ASP A 166 -11.93 -9.53 9.10
CA ASP A 166 -10.54 -9.94 9.28
C ASP A 166 -9.73 -9.64 8.00
N VAL A 167 -8.47 -9.24 8.19
CA VAL A 167 -7.48 -9.05 7.13
C VAL A 167 -6.29 -9.96 7.42
N TYR A 168 -6.05 -10.92 6.52
CA TYR A 168 -4.95 -11.87 6.62
C TYR A 168 -3.82 -11.44 5.70
N VAL A 169 -2.63 -11.23 6.27
CA VAL A 169 -1.43 -10.83 5.56
C VAL A 169 -0.44 -11.98 5.51
N THR A 170 0.00 -12.33 4.31
CA THR A 170 0.99 -13.37 4.07
C THR A 170 2.13 -12.83 3.23
N TYR A 171 3.36 -13.00 3.74
CA TYR A 171 4.58 -12.79 2.97
C TYR A 171 5.07 -14.12 2.41
N SER A 172 5.60 -14.12 1.18
CA SER A 172 6.16 -15.33 0.56
C SER A 172 7.29 -15.01 -0.43
N GLY A 173 8.10 -16.03 -0.73
CA GLY A 173 9.29 -15.90 -1.58
C GLY A 173 10.43 -15.19 -0.86
N GLU A 174 11.19 -15.93 -0.06
CA GLU A 174 12.32 -15.39 0.70
C GLU A 174 13.35 -14.75 -0.25
N VAL A 175 13.86 -13.58 0.14
CA VAL A 175 14.89 -12.87 -0.61
C VAL A 175 16.23 -13.03 0.10
N HIS A 176 17.16 -13.71 -0.57
CA HIS A 176 18.50 -13.95 -0.04
C HIS A 176 19.46 -12.93 -0.65
N LEU A 177 20.37 -12.39 0.16
CA LEU A 177 21.46 -11.53 -0.31
C LEU A 177 22.74 -12.35 -0.37
N ASN A 178 23.27 -12.56 -1.57
CA ASN A 178 24.45 -13.40 -1.82
C ASN A 178 24.32 -14.79 -1.17
N SER A 179 23.18 -15.44 -1.43
CA SER A 179 22.78 -16.74 -0.88
C SER A 179 22.67 -16.80 0.64
N THR A 180 22.61 -15.64 1.32
CA THR A 180 22.41 -15.54 2.77
C THR A 180 20.99 -15.06 3.05
N TRP A 181 20.28 -15.81 3.88
CA TRP A 181 18.96 -15.42 4.38
C TRP A 181 19.08 -14.58 5.64
N TYR A 182 18.46 -13.41 5.66
CA TYR A 182 18.47 -12.46 6.79
C TYR A 182 17.11 -12.38 7.51
N GLU A 183 16.14 -13.20 7.09
CA GLU A 183 14.86 -13.44 7.78
C GLU A 183 13.84 -12.28 7.73
N ASP A 184 14.01 -11.30 6.84
CA ASP A 184 13.24 -10.06 6.81
C ASP A 184 12.60 -9.70 5.45
N LEU A 185 13.27 -9.99 4.34
CA LEU A 185 12.84 -9.55 3.00
C LEU A 185 12.09 -10.62 2.20
N TYR A 186 10.97 -10.22 1.57
CA TYR A 186 10.11 -11.12 0.80
C TYR A 186 9.71 -10.54 -0.56
N GLN A 187 9.54 -11.41 -1.54
CA GLN A 187 9.13 -11.07 -2.91
C GLN A 187 7.65 -10.68 -3.00
N THR A 188 6.79 -11.40 -2.29
CA THR A 188 5.33 -11.28 -2.44
C THR A 188 4.66 -10.92 -1.14
N LEU A 189 3.78 -9.93 -1.20
CA LEU A 189 2.79 -9.60 -0.17
C LEU A 189 1.41 -10.03 -0.65
N THR A 190 0.68 -10.80 0.15
CA THR A 190 -0.71 -11.19 -0.11
C THR A 190 -1.60 -10.71 1.02
N ILE A 191 -2.73 -10.11 0.64
CA ILE A 191 -3.79 -9.66 1.54
C ILE A 191 -5.06 -10.44 1.18
N ASP A 192 -5.62 -11.15 2.15
CA ASP A 192 -6.82 -11.96 2.03
C ASP A 192 -7.87 -11.46 3.04
N PHE A 193 -9.10 -11.24 2.57
CA PHE A 193 -10.22 -10.74 3.37
C PHE A 193 -10.98 -11.88 4.08
N GLY A 194 -10.42 -13.08 4.11
CA GLY A 194 -10.89 -14.25 4.84
C GLY A 194 -12.27 -14.72 4.39
N GLN A 195 -13.22 -14.72 5.32
CA GLN A 195 -14.64 -15.01 5.04
C GLN A 195 -15.45 -13.74 4.73
N GLY A 196 -14.83 -12.57 4.82
CA GLY A 196 -15.43 -11.30 4.46
C GLY A 196 -15.41 -11.05 2.96
N VAL A 197 -16.24 -10.10 2.53
CA VAL A 197 -16.21 -9.56 1.17
C VAL A 197 -15.77 -8.12 1.26
N PHE A 198 -14.67 -7.79 0.60
CA PHE A 198 -14.26 -6.40 0.43
C PHE A 198 -15.10 -5.81 -0.69
N GLY A 199 -16.02 -4.96 -0.28
CA GLY A 199 -17.17 -4.55 -1.06
C GLY A 199 -16.92 -3.40 -2.01
N ALA A 200 -17.92 -3.18 -2.84
CA ALA A 200 -18.06 -2.02 -3.69
C ALA A 200 -18.01 -0.74 -2.83
N ASN A 201 -16.99 0.08 -3.05
CA ASN A 201 -16.64 1.32 -2.34
C ASN A 201 -15.87 1.17 -1.01
N ASP A 202 -15.37 -0.03 -0.69
CA ASP A 202 -14.43 -0.17 0.42
C ASP A 202 -13.04 0.33 0.01
N VAL A 203 -12.36 0.97 0.96
CA VAL A 203 -10.97 1.41 0.82
C VAL A 203 -10.15 0.82 1.96
N LEU A 204 -9.03 0.17 1.64
CA LEU A 204 -8.07 -0.33 2.60
C LEU A 204 -6.83 0.56 2.54
N ALA A 205 -6.59 1.28 3.63
CA ALA A 205 -5.35 2.01 3.85
C ALA A 205 -4.44 1.21 4.78
N PHE A 206 -3.19 1.02 4.37
CA PHE A 206 -2.20 0.32 5.19
C PHE A 206 -0.79 0.86 4.93
N TYR A 207 0.10 0.65 5.90
CA TYR A 207 1.53 0.86 5.72
C TYR A 207 2.18 -0.47 5.40
N ALA A 208 3.14 -0.49 4.49
CA ALA A 208 4.02 -1.62 4.24
C ALA A 208 5.34 -1.06 3.73
N ASP A 209 6.44 -1.46 4.36
CA ASP A 209 7.75 -1.00 3.93
C ASP A 209 8.33 -1.85 2.80
N THR A 210 9.16 -1.21 1.99
CA THR A 210 9.77 -1.82 0.83
C THR A 210 11.16 -1.29 0.58
N ASP A 211 11.99 -2.15 0.00
CA ASP A 211 13.34 -1.83 -0.44
C ASP A 211 13.52 -2.02 -1.93
N ASN A 212 14.54 -1.38 -2.48
CA ASN A 212 14.96 -1.60 -3.85
C ASN A 212 16.17 -2.54 -3.91
N LEU A 213 16.07 -3.57 -4.75
CA LEU A 213 17.18 -4.49 -4.99
C LEU A 213 18.36 -3.80 -5.69
N ARG A 214 18.08 -2.87 -6.60
CA ARG A 214 19.07 -2.10 -7.37
C ARG A 214 18.71 -0.63 -7.37
N ASP A 215 19.68 0.23 -7.65
CA ASP A 215 19.43 1.67 -7.68
C ASP A 215 18.39 1.97 -8.78
N PRO A 216 17.32 2.71 -8.45
CA PRO A 216 16.35 3.12 -9.44
C PRO A 216 17.08 3.89 -10.55
N VAL A 217 17.08 3.34 -11.76
CA VAL A 217 17.71 4.02 -12.91
C VAL A 217 16.81 5.18 -13.27
N PRO A 218 17.30 6.45 -13.25
CA PRO A 218 16.48 7.58 -13.64
C PRO A 218 15.97 7.37 -15.07
N GLU A 219 14.67 7.60 -15.30
CA GLU A 219 14.13 7.52 -16.66
C GLU A 219 15.01 8.34 -17.59
N PRO A 220 15.50 7.74 -18.68
CA PRO A 220 16.49 8.42 -19.50
C PRO A 220 15.84 9.68 -20.07
N GLY A 221 16.47 10.83 -19.82
CA GLY A 221 16.11 12.13 -20.41
C GLY A 221 16.14 12.15 -21.95
N THR A 222 16.35 10.99 -22.59
CA THR A 222 16.19 10.74 -24.01
C THR A 222 14.84 11.18 -24.55
N ILE A 223 13.74 11.17 -23.79
CA ILE A 223 12.46 11.72 -24.27
C ILE A 223 12.55 13.23 -24.47
N ILE A 224 13.15 13.95 -23.51
CA ILE A 224 13.41 15.40 -23.61
C ILE A 224 14.42 15.68 -24.73
N LEU A 225 15.47 14.87 -24.85
CA LEU A 225 16.49 15.03 -25.89
C LEU A 225 15.94 14.71 -27.30
N PHE A 226 15.07 13.71 -27.42
CA PHE A 226 14.39 13.35 -28.67
C PHE A 226 13.38 14.44 -29.06
N GLY A 227 12.60 14.95 -28.11
CA GLY A 227 11.68 16.07 -28.33
C GLY A 227 12.41 17.37 -28.71
N ALA A 228 13.49 17.71 -28.00
CA ALA A 228 14.34 18.86 -28.31
C ALA A 228 15.04 18.70 -29.67
N GLY A 229 15.53 17.50 -29.99
CA GLY A 229 16.14 17.18 -31.28
C GLY A 229 15.17 17.34 -32.45
N LEU A 230 13.93 16.87 -32.30
CA LEU A 230 12.87 17.07 -33.29
C LEU A 230 12.50 18.55 -33.47
N MET A 231 12.43 19.33 -32.39
CA MET A 231 12.17 20.77 -32.47
C MET A 231 13.31 21.53 -33.17
N LEU A 232 14.58 21.18 -32.91
CA LEU A 232 15.73 21.77 -33.60
C LEU A 232 15.74 21.44 -35.09
N LEU A 233 15.38 20.20 -35.47
CA LEU A 233 15.25 19.79 -36.87
C LEU A 233 14.10 20.50 -37.59
N ALA A 234 12.96 20.71 -36.92
CA ALA A 234 11.83 21.46 -37.46
C ALA A 234 12.16 22.95 -37.62
N GLY A 235 12.80 23.56 -36.62
CA GLY A 235 13.24 24.96 -36.64
C GLY A 235 14.32 25.23 -37.70
N GLY A 236 15.28 24.33 -37.87
CA GLY A 236 16.35 24.46 -38.86
C GLY A 236 15.89 24.35 -40.33
N ARG A 237 14.71 23.76 -40.58
CA ARG A 237 14.12 23.67 -41.92
C ARG A 237 13.40 24.96 -42.34
N MET A 238 12.89 25.74 -41.37
CA MET A 238 12.17 26.99 -41.63
C MET A 238 13.11 28.16 -41.97
N THR A 239 14.37 28.13 -41.51
CA THR A 239 15.35 29.21 -41.79
C THR A 239 16.02 29.12 -43.16
N ARG A 240 15.92 27.98 -43.85
CA ARG A 240 16.50 27.76 -45.20
C ARG A 240 15.63 28.25 -46.37
N LYS A 241 14.45 28.82 -46.11
CA LYS A 241 13.52 29.34 -47.14
C LYS A 241 13.47 30.88 -47.23
N LYS A 242 14.57 31.58 -46.93
CA LYS A 242 14.75 33.00 -47.23
C LYS A 242 15.92 33.20 -48.17
#